data_AF-A0A3A6P3C5-F1
#
_entry.id   AF-A0A3A6P3C5-F1
#
_cell.length_a   1.000
_cell.length_b   1.000
_cell.length_c   1.000
_cell.angle_alpha   90.00
_cell.angle_beta   90.00
_cell.angle_gamma   90.00
#
_symmetry.space_group_name_H-M   'P 1'
#
loop_
_entity.id
_entity.type
_entity.pdbx_description
1 polymer ?
#
loop_
_entity_poly.entity_id
_entity_poly.type
_entity_poly.pdbx_seq_one_letter_code
_entity_poly.pdbx_strand_id
1 'polypeptide(L)' 'MKKMSALLIAAGIVLVSFSMANGHSDWAKYQFIEVPDYLNVPEAYINEDGTLDCCGCHWNTKHAGPKGLCN' A
#
# COMPACT_ATOMS: atom_id res chain seq x y z
N MET A 1 3.38 18.93 33.72
CA MET A 1 3.65 17.64 33.02
C MET A 1 2.44 17.11 32.25
N LYS A 2 1.22 17.01 32.83
CA LYS A 2 0.02 16.49 32.14
C LYS A 2 -0.29 17.13 30.77
N LYS A 3 -0.05 18.45 30.63
CA LYS A 3 -0.24 19.18 29.36
C LYS A 3 0.76 18.79 28.26
N MET A 4 2.01 18.46 28.62
CA MET A 4 3.02 18.01 27.67
C MET A 4 2.73 16.58 27.18
N SER A 5 2.28 15.70 28.09
CA SER A 5 1.89 14.34 27.73
C SER A 5 0.72 14.32 26.74
N ALA A 6 -0.30 15.16 26.96
CA ALA A 6 -1.43 15.29 26.03
C ALA A 6 -0.98 15.76 24.63
N LEU A 7 -0.03 16.70 24.56
CA LEU A 7 0.50 17.24 23.31
C LEU A 7 1.29 16.19 22.52
N LEU A 8 2.10 15.38 23.21
CA LEU A 8 2.85 14.28 22.59
C LEU A 8 1.93 13.18 22.06
N ILE A 9 0.86 12.83 22.80
CA ILE A 9 -0.14 11.86 22.34
C ILE A 9 -0.86 12.38 21.09
N ALA A 10 -1.30 13.64 21.10
CA ALA A 10 -1.95 14.25 19.94
C ALA A 10 -1.04 14.27 18.71
N ALA A 11 0.24 14.65 18.88
CA ALA A 11 1.22 14.62 17.79
C ALA A 11 1.46 13.20 17.27
N GLY A 12 1.55 12.21 18.17
CA GLY A 12 1.70 10.80 17.79
C GLY A 12 0.51 10.30 16.95
N ILE A 13 -0.72 10.63 17.34
CA ILE A 13 -1.92 10.25 16.57
C ILE A 13 -1.89 10.87 15.18
N VAL A 14 -1.57 12.16 15.07
CA VAL A 14 -1.48 12.87 13.77
C VAL A 14 -0.44 12.21 12.86
N LEU A 15 0.73 11.85 13.38
CA LEU A 15 1.79 11.20 12.61
C LEU A 15 1.37 9.79 12.14
N VAL A 16 0.68 9.01 12.98
CA VAL A 16 0.16 7.68 12.60
C VAL A 16 -0.90 7.83 11.50
N SER A 17 -1.84 8.77 11.64
CA SER A 17 -2.86 9.01 10.61
C SER A 17 -2.25 9.44 9.28
N PHE A 18 -1.24 10.32 9.31
CA PHE A 18 -0.53 10.75 8.10
C PHE A 18 0.23 9.60 7.45
N SER A 19 0.84 8.73 8.26
CA SER A 19 1.54 7.54 7.76
C SER A 19 0.58 6.55 7.11
N MET A 20 -0.60 6.33 7.69
CA MET A 20 -1.61 5.45 7.10
C MET A 20 -2.19 6.02 5.79
N ALA A 21 -2.47 7.32 5.74
CA ALA A 21 -2.97 7.97 4.53
C ALA A 21 -2.00 7.89 3.35
N ASN A 22 -0.68 7.92 3.62
CA ASN A 22 0.36 7.88 2.59
C ASN A 22 1.01 6.50 2.40
N GLY A 23 0.67 5.52 3.23
CA GLY A 23 1.27 4.18 3.21
C GLY A 23 0.55 3.18 2.30
N HIS A 24 -0.57 3.57 1.69
CA HIS A 24 -1.32 2.70 0.81
C HIS A 24 -0.73 2.69 -0.60
N SER A 25 -0.71 1.51 -1.20
CA SER A 25 -0.39 1.38 -2.61
C SER A 25 -1.58 1.78 -3.49
N ASP A 26 -1.32 2.57 -4.52
CA ASP A 26 -2.28 2.88 -5.58
C ASP A 26 -2.83 1.62 -6.28
N TRP A 27 -2.07 0.51 -6.18
CA TRP A 27 -2.36 -0.78 -6.79
C TRP A 27 -3.09 -1.73 -5.84
N ALA A 28 -3.16 -1.44 -4.54
CA ALA A 28 -3.81 -2.32 -3.54
C ALA A 28 -5.30 -2.55 -3.82
N LYS A 29 -5.98 -1.58 -4.45
CA LYS A 29 -7.40 -1.75 -4.84
C LYS A 29 -7.61 -2.93 -5.79
N TYR A 30 -6.64 -3.23 -6.65
CA TYR A 30 -6.73 -4.33 -7.61
C TYR A 30 -6.57 -5.72 -6.99
N GLN A 31 -6.41 -5.83 -5.66
CA GLN A 31 -6.59 -7.10 -4.94
C GLN A 31 -8.05 -7.56 -4.90
N PHE A 32 -8.98 -6.65 -5.19
CA PHE A 32 -10.41 -6.88 -5.03
C PHE A 32 -11.23 -6.53 -6.28
N ILE A 33 -10.59 -5.97 -7.30
CA ILE A 33 -11.19 -5.63 -8.60
C ILE A 33 -10.21 -5.98 -9.71
N GLU A 34 -10.74 -6.33 -10.89
CA GLU A 34 -9.92 -6.65 -12.06
C GLU A 34 -9.00 -5.49 -12.43
N VAL A 35 -7.78 -5.84 -12.85
CA VAL A 35 -6.79 -4.91 -13.39
C VAL A 35 -7.26 -4.45 -14.77
N PRO A 36 -7.45 -3.14 -14.99
CA PRO A 36 -7.78 -2.62 -16.29
C PRO A 36 -6.67 -2.90 -17.32
N ASP A 37 -7.07 -3.22 -18.53
CA ASP A 37 -6.23 -3.51 -19.70
C ASP A 37 -5.25 -2.37 -20.08
N TYR A 38 -5.59 -1.12 -19.77
CA TYR A 38 -4.70 0.03 -20.01
C TYR A 38 -3.55 0.15 -19.01
N LEU A 39 -3.54 -0.64 -17.93
CA LEU A 39 -2.45 -0.65 -16.97
C LEU A 39 -1.40 -1.69 -17.38
N ASN A 40 -0.15 -1.24 -17.51
CA ASN A 40 0.97 -2.12 -17.84
C ASN A 40 1.47 -2.87 -16.60
N VAL A 41 0.79 -3.97 -16.26
CA VAL A 41 1.18 -4.91 -15.19
C VAL A 41 1.71 -6.20 -15.81
N PRO A 42 2.84 -6.74 -15.35
CA PRO A 42 3.29 -8.07 -15.77
C PRO A 42 2.24 -9.14 -15.45
N GLU A 43 1.96 -10.00 -16.42
CA GLU A 43 0.99 -11.10 -16.27
C GLU A 43 1.31 -12.03 -15.09
N ALA A 44 2.59 -12.15 -14.71
CA ALA A 44 3.01 -12.94 -13.56
C ALA A 44 2.41 -12.49 -12.22
N TYR A 45 1.90 -11.26 -12.13
CA TYR A 45 1.25 -10.72 -10.93
C TYR A 45 -0.27 -10.61 -11.06
N ILE A 46 -0.85 -11.12 -12.14
CA ILE A 46 -2.30 -11.13 -12.37
C ILE A 46 -2.80 -12.54 -12.11
N ASN A 47 -3.73 -12.68 -11.17
CA ASN A 47 -4.40 -13.93 -10.86
C ASN A 47 -5.31 -14.37 -12.02
N GLU A 48 -5.77 -15.62 -12.00
CA GLU A 48 -6.69 -16.15 -13.01
C GLU A 48 -8.02 -15.38 -13.11
N ASP A 49 -8.44 -14.72 -12.02
CA ASP A 49 -9.64 -13.89 -11.94
C ASP A 49 -9.40 -12.43 -12.35
N GLY A 50 -8.21 -12.10 -12.87
CA GLY A 50 -7.85 -10.75 -13.34
C GLY A 50 -7.47 -9.76 -12.22
N THR A 51 -7.47 -10.18 -10.95
CA THR A 51 -6.99 -9.35 -9.83
C THR A 51 -5.47 -9.39 -9.70
N LEU A 52 -4.87 -8.46 -8.95
CA LEU A 52 -3.45 -8.52 -8.59
C LEU A 52 -3.21 -9.50 -7.46
N ASP A 53 -2.11 -10.25 -7.58
CA ASP A 53 -1.53 -10.94 -6.45
C ASP A 53 -0.95 -9.94 -5.43
N CYS A 54 -0.60 -10.44 -4.23
CA CYS A 54 -0.03 -9.61 -3.15
C CYS A 54 1.22 -8.83 -3.58
N CYS A 55 1.96 -9.34 -4.58
CA CYS A 55 3.20 -8.76 -5.07
C CYS A 55 2.95 -7.64 -6.09
N GLY A 56 1.98 -7.83 -6.98
CA GLY A 56 1.51 -6.84 -7.96
C GLY A 56 1.03 -5.57 -7.29
N CYS A 57 0.48 -5.68 -6.08
CA CYS A 57 0.10 -4.53 -5.27
C CYS A 57 1.26 -3.60 -4.93
N HIS A 58 2.51 -4.03 -5.02
CA HIS A 58 3.68 -3.20 -4.75
C HIS A 58 4.56 -2.96 -5.98
N TRP A 59 4.12 -3.40 -7.16
CA TRP A 59 4.92 -3.41 -8.38
C TRP A 59 5.32 -2.02 -8.87
N ASN A 60 4.43 -1.03 -8.77
CA ASN A 60 4.66 0.32 -9.29
C ASN A 60 4.41 1.42 -8.24
N THR A 61 4.58 1.08 -6.97
CA THR A 61 4.69 2.10 -5.93
C THR A 61 6.15 2.53 -5.79
N LYS A 62 6.40 3.82 -5.53
CA LYS A 62 7.73 4.30 -5.08
C LYS A 62 8.26 3.56 -3.85
N HIS A 63 7.38 2.82 -3.18
CA HIS A 63 7.73 1.73 -2.29
C HIS A 63 7.99 0.48 -3.12
N ALA A 64 9.27 0.17 -3.37
CA ALA A 64 9.62 -1.18 -3.76
C ALA A 64 8.96 -2.12 -2.74
N GLY A 65 8.09 -3.01 -3.20
CA GLY A 65 7.58 -4.09 -2.36
C GLY A 65 8.72 -4.77 -1.62
N PRO A 66 8.48 -5.38 -0.47
CA PRO A 66 9.52 -5.99 0.33
C PRO A 66 10.39 -6.92 -0.54
N LYS A 67 11.62 -6.48 -0.81
CA LYS A 67 12.58 -7.23 -1.64
C LYS A 67 12.86 -8.56 -0.93
N GLY A 68 12.55 -9.68 -1.58
CA GLY A 68 12.74 -11.02 -1.05
C GLY A 68 11.50 -11.70 -0.45
N LEU A 69 10.34 -11.04 -0.42
CA LEU A 69 9.05 -11.71 -0.15
C LEU A 69 8.33 -12.12 -1.45
N CYS A 70 8.59 -11.40 -2.53
CA CYS A 70 8.07 -11.64 -3.86
C CYS A 70 9.26 -11.82 -4.80
N ASN A 71 9.31 -12.96 -5.50
CA ASN A 71 10.39 -13.36 -6.42
C ASN A 71 10.03 -13.01 -7.86
#